data_AF-A0AAF0RTT0-F1
#
_entry.id   AF-A0AAF0RTT0-F1
#
_cell.length_a   1.000
_cell.length_b   1.000
_cell.length_c   1.000
_cell.angle_alpha   90.00
_cell.angle_beta   90.00
_cell.angle_gamma   90.00
#
_symmetry.space_group_name_H-M   'P 1'
#
loop_
_entity.id
_entity.type
_entity.pdbx_description
1 polymer ?
#
loop_
_entity_poly.entity_id
_entity_poly.type
_entity_poly.pdbx_seq_one_letter_code
_entity_poly.pdbx_strand_id
1 'polypeptide(L)'
;MSEHDDEFADVPALAAASGVTEPLRASRQEVPTDGGTVSAIRWSRTPPPAPGREARITYLHGLGIDAHSFDQTAIAVDQPAVALDLPGHGRSAWRADADYAATATAPTVLAALDALDVPPGLIVGHSLGAILSARLAALAPERVTGLVLVDMSPDFAQRAVDRIARALESEEPFASLDEVVERAIAARVGGDDATLRREARHSTRVGADGRLVRRHHFPHLGGRMSSVGRFADAWPDLEQLDVPLLLVRGDRGYVSPKLHQAFAERLPDATIVTVESRHAVQTQAPLPLARAIREWASTHALLDGVEEPPATSSET
;
A
#
# COMPACT_ATOMS: atom_id res chain seq x y z
N MET A 1 -19.07 3.53 24.84
CA MET A 1 -19.38 3.53 23.40
C MET A 1 -19.23 2.10 22.92
N SER A 2 -20.34 1.38 22.78
CA SER A 2 -20.37 0.03 22.21
C SER A 2 -21.39 0.02 21.08
N GLU A 3 -20.93 0.37 19.89
CA GLU A 3 -21.33 -0.31 18.66
C GLU A 3 -20.04 -0.94 18.17
N HIS A 4 -20.08 -2.23 17.84
CA HIS A 4 -18.92 -2.92 17.28
C HIS A 4 -18.44 -2.13 16.07
N ASP A 5 -17.27 -1.50 16.18
CA ASP A 5 -16.53 -0.95 15.04
C ASP A 5 -16.04 -2.17 14.25
N ASP A 6 -16.94 -2.73 13.43
CA ASP A 6 -16.61 -3.80 12.51
C ASP A 6 -15.66 -3.20 11.49
N GLU A 7 -14.37 -3.48 11.69
CA GLU A 7 -13.26 -3.01 10.88
C GLU A 7 -13.48 -3.22 9.37
N PHE A 8 -14.31 -4.19 8.99
CA PHE A 8 -14.58 -4.54 7.60
C PHE A 8 -16.01 -4.21 7.15
N ALA A 9 -16.74 -3.35 7.89
CA ALA A 9 -18.11 -2.95 7.57
C ALA A 9 -18.27 -2.29 6.18
N ASP A 10 -17.21 -1.65 5.68
CA ASP A 10 -17.22 -1.00 4.36
C ASP A 10 -17.05 -1.98 3.19
N VAL A 11 -16.66 -3.24 3.44
CA VAL A 11 -16.36 -4.23 2.38
C VAL A 11 -17.53 -4.44 1.39
N PRO A 12 -18.80 -4.61 1.82
CA PRO A 12 -19.90 -4.77 0.87
C PRO A 12 -20.08 -3.57 -0.06
N ALA A 13 -19.93 -2.35 0.46
CA ALA A 13 -20.06 -1.13 -0.34
C ALA A 13 -18.89 -0.99 -1.33
N LEU A 14 -17.67 -1.27 -0.89
CA LEU A 14 -16.49 -1.27 -1.75
C LEU A 14 -16.56 -2.35 -2.84
N ALA A 15 -17.10 -3.53 -2.53
CA ALA A 15 -17.33 -4.62 -3.48
C ALA A 15 -18.35 -4.22 -4.55
N ALA A 16 -19.49 -3.66 -4.15
CA ALA A 16 -20.49 -3.14 -5.07
C ALA A 16 -19.90 -2.06 -6.01
N ALA A 17 -19.14 -1.11 -5.46
CA ALA A 17 -18.47 -0.06 -6.24
C ALA A 17 -17.40 -0.62 -7.20
N SER A 18 -16.86 -1.81 -6.91
CA SER A 18 -15.85 -2.49 -7.72
C SER A 18 -16.45 -3.50 -8.72
N GLY A 19 -17.77 -3.69 -8.72
CA GLY A 19 -18.45 -4.70 -9.54
C GLY A 19 -18.19 -6.14 -9.09
N VAL A 20 -17.79 -6.34 -7.82
CA VAL A 20 -17.50 -7.65 -7.23
C VAL A 20 -18.72 -8.10 -6.41
N THR A 21 -19.34 -9.20 -6.83
CA THR A 21 -20.57 -9.72 -6.19
C THR A 21 -20.28 -10.57 -4.95
N GLU A 22 -19.17 -11.29 -4.94
CA GLU A 22 -18.75 -12.18 -3.86
C GLU A 22 -17.33 -11.81 -3.41
N PRO A 23 -17.17 -10.74 -2.62
CA PRO A 23 -15.84 -10.29 -2.23
C PRO A 23 -15.14 -11.33 -1.37
N LEU A 24 -13.81 -11.37 -1.51
CA LEU A 24 -12.95 -12.12 -0.61
C LEU A 24 -13.22 -11.76 0.85
N ARG A 25 -13.12 -12.75 1.73
CA ARG A 25 -13.22 -12.51 3.17
C ARG A 25 -11.98 -11.75 3.64
N ALA A 26 -12.19 -10.54 4.14
CA ALA A 26 -11.18 -9.77 4.86
C ALA A 26 -11.07 -10.26 6.31
N SER A 27 -9.85 -10.31 6.83
CA SER A 27 -9.60 -10.59 8.24
C SER A 27 -8.27 -9.98 8.68
N ARG A 28 -8.20 -9.48 9.92
CA ARG A 28 -6.95 -9.03 10.50
C ARG A 28 -6.13 -10.21 11.03
N GLN A 29 -4.83 -10.16 10.79
CA GLN A 29 -3.84 -11.07 11.34
C GLN A 29 -2.72 -10.25 12.00
N GLU A 30 -2.15 -10.78 13.07
CA GLU A 30 -1.02 -10.17 13.78
C GLU A 30 0.01 -11.26 14.06
N VAL A 31 1.26 -10.99 13.69
CA VAL A 31 2.36 -11.92 13.86
C VAL A 31 3.52 -11.27 14.60
N PRO A 32 4.18 -11.98 15.53
CA PRO A 32 5.38 -11.48 16.18
C PRO A 32 6.56 -11.53 15.19
N THR A 33 7.42 -10.51 15.25
CA THR A 33 8.73 -10.49 14.60
C THR A 33 9.77 -9.95 15.59
N ASP A 34 11.06 -10.05 15.26
CA ASP A 34 12.13 -9.43 16.06
C ASP A 34 11.97 -7.91 16.19
N GLY A 35 11.31 -7.27 15.22
CA GLY A 35 11.01 -5.83 15.21
C GLY A 35 9.72 -5.44 15.93
N GLY A 36 9.04 -6.39 16.58
CA GLY A 36 7.72 -6.23 17.19
C GLY A 36 6.60 -6.85 16.37
N THR A 37 5.36 -6.71 16.85
CA THR A 37 4.18 -7.24 16.15
C THR A 37 3.97 -6.54 14.81
N VAL A 38 3.79 -7.31 13.75
CA VAL A 38 3.34 -6.80 12.44
C VAL A 38 1.89 -7.22 12.24
N SER A 39 1.04 -6.26 11.87
CA SER A 39 -0.36 -6.48 11.56
C SER A 39 -0.61 -6.47 10.06
N ALA A 40 -1.58 -7.27 9.61
CA ALA A 40 -1.95 -7.40 8.21
C ALA A 40 -3.45 -7.59 8.04
N ILE A 41 -3.98 -7.14 6.91
CA ILE A 41 -5.31 -7.52 6.42
C ILE A 41 -5.11 -8.63 5.39
N ARG A 42 -5.71 -9.80 5.61
CA ARG A 42 -5.72 -10.91 4.66
C ARG A 42 -7.06 -10.99 3.94
N TRP A 43 -7.01 -11.01 2.61
CA TRP A 43 -8.12 -11.27 1.71
C TRP A 43 -8.06 -12.72 1.25
N SER A 44 -9.09 -13.51 1.57
CA SER A 44 -9.09 -14.97 1.37
C SER A 44 -10.39 -15.50 0.75
N ARG A 45 -10.30 -16.54 -0.08
CA ARG A 45 -11.46 -17.27 -0.60
C ARG A 45 -11.99 -18.26 0.46
N THR A 46 -13.29 -18.48 0.48
CA THR A 46 -13.95 -19.52 1.29
C THR A 46 -14.75 -20.45 0.37
N PRO A 47 -14.45 -21.76 0.33
CA PRO A 47 -13.36 -22.45 1.03
C PRO A 47 -11.98 -21.97 0.55
N PRO A 48 -10.92 -22.15 1.38
CA PRO A 48 -9.57 -21.81 0.97
C PRO A 48 -9.23 -22.53 -0.35
N PRO A 49 -8.51 -21.87 -1.25
CA PRO A 49 -8.21 -22.44 -2.54
C PRO A 49 -7.21 -23.59 -2.38
N ALA A 50 -7.07 -24.43 -3.41
CA ALA A 50 -6.10 -25.53 -3.39
C ALA A 50 -4.68 -25.01 -3.06
N PRO A 51 -3.81 -25.84 -2.44
CA PRO A 51 -2.41 -25.46 -2.18
C PRO A 51 -1.75 -24.87 -3.42
N GLY A 52 -1.05 -23.73 -3.25
CA GLY A 52 -0.50 -22.97 -4.38
C GLY A 52 -1.48 -21.99 -5.04
N ARG A 53 -2.60 -21.65 -4.42
CA ARG A 53 -3.44 -20.49 -4.76
C ARG A 53 -3.61 -19.55 -3.56
N GLU A 54 -2.65 -19.56 -2.63
CA GLU A 54 -2.65 -18.72 -1.42
C GLU A 54 -2.49 -17.23 -1.78
N ALA A 55 -2.35 -16.35 -0.78
CA ALA A 55 -2.16 -14.93 -1.01
C ALA A 55 -0.94 -14.69 -1.91
N ARG A 56 -1.17 -14.30 -3.18
CA ARG A 56 -0.13 -14.06 -4.17
C ARG A 56 0.19 -12.59 -4.37
N ILE A 57 -0.55 -11.70 -3.70
CA ILE A 57 -0.33 -10.26 -3.75
C ILE A 57 -0.04 -9.74 -2.34
N THR A 58 1.07 -9.01 -2.21
CA THR A 58 1.41 -8.25 -1.01
C THR A 58 1.29 -6.76 -1.30
N TYR A 59 0.46 -6.05 -0.54
CA TYR A 59 0.30 -4.60 -0.62
C TYR A 59 1.08 -3.90 0.49
N LEU A 60 1.90 -2.91 0.11
CA LEU A 60 2.72 -2.10 1.01
C LEU A 60 2.38 -0.61 0.86
N HIS A 61 1.86 0.00 1.92
CA HIS A 61 1.37 1.38 1.89
C HIS A 61 2.47 2.44 1.99
N GLY A 62 2.11 3.69 1.73
CA GLY A 62 2.99 4.85 1.86
C GLY A 62 3.17 5.35 3.30
N LEU A 63 3.96 6.40 3.46
CA LEU A 63 4.23 7.00 4.77
C LEU A 63 2.97 7.65 5.37
N GLY A 64 2.72 7.43 6.67
CA GLY A 64 1.65 8.10 7.41
C GLY A 64 0.23 7.55 7.16
N ILE A 65 0.11 6.47 6.41
CA ILE A 65 -1.14 5.75 6.15
C ILE A 65 -1.02 4.29 6.64
N ASP A 66 -1.97 3.43 6.29
CA ASP A 66 -2.06 2.04 6.78
C ASP A 66 -2.58 1.08 5.69
N ALA A 67 -2.71 -0.20 6.03
CA ALA A 67 -3.14 -1.27 5.13
C ALA A 67 -4.51 -1.00 4.46
N HIS A 68 -5.43 -0.28 5.12
CA HIS A 68 -6.76 0.01 4.59
C HIS A 68 -6.75 0.99 3.40
N SER A 69 -5.60 1.62 3.11
CA SER A 69 -5.42 2.39 1.88
C SER A 69 -5.54 1.54 0.61
N PHE A 70 -5.39 0.22 0.70
CA PHE A 70 -5.51 -0.67 -0.45
C PHE A 70 -6.85 -1.41 -0.55
N ASP A 71 -7.78 -1.25 0.40
CA ASP A 71 -9.01 -2.07 0.46
C ASP A 71 -9.76 -2.14 -0.88
N GLN A 72 -10.07 -0.98 -1.47
CA GLN A 72 -10.81 -0.94 -2.74
C GLN A 72 -10.01 -1.53 -3.90
N THR A 73 -8.69 -1.34 -3.93
CA THR A 73 -7.82 -1.97 -4.94
C THR A 73 -7.76 -3.48 -4.76
N ALA A 74 -7.58 -3.98 -3.54
CA ALA A 74 -7.53 -5.42 -3.26
C ALA A 74 -8.84 -6.11 -3.62
N ILE A 75 -9.98 -5.50 -3.27
CA ILE A 75 -11.30 -5.97 -3.66
C ILE A 75 -11.45 -5.98 -5.18
N ALA A 76 -11.11 -4.89 -5.86
CA ALA A 76 -11.26 -4.78 -7.32
C ALA A 76 -10.30 -5.67 -8.13
N VAL A 77 -9.14 -6.03 -7.56
CA VAL A 77 -8.24 -7.03 -8.15
C VAL A 77 -8.81 -8.45 -7.99
N ASP A 78 -9.58 -8.70 -6.93
CA ASP A 78 -10.24 -9.97 -6.59
C ASP A 78 -9.30 -11.19 -6.58
N GLN A 79 -8.13 -11.03 -5.97
CA GLN A 79 -7.16 -12.10 -5.79
C GLN A 79 -6.77 -12.22 -4.31
N PRO A 80 -6.53 -13.45 -3.81
CA PRO A 80 -6.00 -13.65 -2.46
C PRO A 80 -4.77 -12.78 -2.22
N ALA A 81 -4.78 -12.03 -1.13
CA ALA A 81 -3.77 -11.01 -0.87
C ALA A 81 -3.55 -10.76 0.62
N VAL A 82 -2.43 -10.11 0.93
CA VAL A 82 -2.16 -9.50 2.23
C VAL A 82 -1.83 -8.03 2.04
N ALA A 83 -2.37 -7.16 2.88
CA ALA A 83 -1.93 -5.77 3.01
C ALA A 83 -1.31 -5.59 4.38
N LEU A 84 -0.03 -5.24 4.43
CA LEU A 84 0.67 -5.07 5.71
C LEU A 84 0.49 -3.65 6.23
N ASP A 85 0.23 -3.52 7.52
CA ASP A 85 0.58 -2.30 8.25
C ASP A 85 2.11 -2.32 8.41
N LEU A 86 2.83 -1.42 7.74
CA LEU A 86 4.28 -1.33 7.86
C LEU A 86 4.68 -1.01 9.31
N PRO A 87 5.87 -1.43 9.77
CA PRO A 87 6.37 -1.04 11.09
C PRO A 87 6.20 0.46 11.36
N GLY A 88 5.72 0.81 12.55
CA GLY A 88 5.39 2.19 12.90
C GLY A 88 4.09 2.75 12.33
N HIS A 89 3.27 1.95 11.66
CA HIS A 89 2.00 2.36 11.05
C HIS A 89 0.86 1.43 11.46
N GLY A 90 -0.38 1.88 11.24
CA GLY A 90 -1.59 1.10 11.47
C GLY A 90 -1.60 0.41 12.83
N ARG A 91 -1.79 -0.91 12.85
CA ARG A 91 -1.75 -1.71 14.10
C ARG A 91 -0.43 -2.43 14.33
N SER A 92 0.57 -2.18 13.48
CA SER A 92 1.93 -2.70 13.70
C SER A 92 2.63 -1.93 14.82
N ALA A 93 3.54 -2.62 15.50
CA ALA A 93 4.34 -2.07 16.56
C ALA A 93 5.17 -0.86 16.06
N TRP A 94 5.34 0.11 16.94
CA TRP A 94 6.28 1.20 16.75
C TRP A 94 7.71 0.72 16.94
N ARG A 95 8.67 1.36 16.26
CA ARG A 95 10.07 1.01 16.35
C ARG A 95 10.78 1.89 17.37
N ALA A 96 11.51 1.27 18.29
CA ALA A 96 12.27 1.99 19.32
C ALA A 96 13.44 2.80 18.75
N ASP A 97 14.03 2.34 17.65
CA ASP A 97 15.14 3.02 16.95
C ASP A 97 14.68 4.16 16.03
N ALA A 98 13.37 4.29 15.78
CA ALA A 98 12.77 5.24 14.84
C ALA A 98 13.34 5.16 13.41
N ASP A 99 13.96 4.04 13.03
CA ASP A 99 14.50 3.85 11.68
C ASP A 99 13.47 3.15 10.79
N TYR A 100 12.84 3.95 9.92
CA TYR A 100 11.83 3.51 8.97
C TYR A 100 12.35 3.46 7.53
N ALA A 101 13.68 3.48 7.34
CA ALA A 101 14.26 3.27 6.04
C ALA A 101 13.92 1.88 5.49
N ALA A 102 13.81 1.76 4.16
CA ALA A 102 13.51 0.48 3.50
C ALA A 102 14.52 -0.62 3.89
N THR A 103 15.81 -0.27 4.04
CA THR A 103 16.87 -1.18 4.47
C THR A 103 16.65 -1.73 5.89
N ALA A 104 16.20 -0.89 6.83
CA ALA A 104 15.93 -1.28 8.22
C ALA A 104 14.59 -2.01 8.38
N THR A 105 13.64 -1.75 7.48
CA THR A 105 12.27 -2.26 7.53
C THR A 105 12.10 -3.58 6.78
N ALA A 106 12.87 -3.81 5.71
CA ALA A 106 12.77 -5.00 4.87
C ALA A 106 12.91 -6.33 5.63
N PRO A 107 13.88 -6.52 6.55
CA PRO A 107 13.98 -7.79 7.30
C PRO A 107 12.73 -8.10 8.12
N THR A 108 12.13 -7.08 8.76
CA THR A 108 10.88 -7.22 9.53
C THR A 108 9.72 -7.60 8.62
N VAL A 109 9.63 -7.03 7.42
CA VAL A 109 8.57 -7.37 6.46
C VAL A 109 8.74 -8.80 5.93
N LEU A 110 9.96 -9.22 5.56
CA LEU A 110 10.21 -10.60 5.12
C LEU A 110 9.83 -11.62 6.20
N ALA A 111 10.23 -11.37 7.45
CA ALA A 111 9.88 -12.22 8.59
C ALA A 111 8.36 -12.25 8.84
N ALA A 112 7.66 -11.13 8.67
CA ALA A 112 6.20 -11.08 8.79
C ALA A 112 5.51 -11.90 7.68
N LEU A 113 5.99 -11.80 6.44
CA LEU A 113 5.45 -12.60 5.33
C LEU A 113 5.64 -14.09 5.56
N ASP A 114 6.79 -14.50 6.14
CA ASP A 114 7.02 -15.89 6.54
C ASP A 114 6.06 -16.34 7.64
N ALA A 115 5.90 -15.54 8.69
CA ALA A 115 5.02 -15.86 9.81
C ALA A 115 3.52 -15.85 9.45
N LEU A 116 3.14 -15.17 8.36
CA LEU A 116 1.78 -15.13 7.81
C LEU A 116 1.52 -16.26 6.79
N ASP A 117 2.51 -17.12 6.52
CA ASP A 117 2.48 -18.14 5.47
C ASP A 117 2.12 -17.52 4.11
N VAL A 118 2.81 -16.43 3.74
CA VAL A 118 2.64 -15.76 2.45
C VAL A 118 3.71 -16.28 1.47
N PRO A 119 3.31 -17.01 0.41
CA PRO A 119 4.26 -17.54 -0.56
C PRO A 119 4.90 -16.42 -1.40
N PRO A 120 5.95 -16.72 -2.17
CA PRO A 120 6.45 -15.81 -3.19
C PRO A 120 5.34 -15.31 -4.12
N GLY A 121 5.37 -14.02 -4.45
CA GLY A 121 4.30 -13.42 -5.24
C GLY A 121 4.57 -12.00 -5.70
N LEU A 122 3.51 -11.38 -6.22
CA LEU A 122 3.49 -9.99 -6.67
C LEU A 122 3.53 -9.06 -5.46
N ILE A 123 4.42 -8.07 -5.48
CA ILE A 123 4.40 -6.98 -4.49
C ILE A 123 3.92 -5.69 -5.15
N VAL A 124 2.88 -5.08 -4.58
CA VAL A 124 2.33 -3.79 -4.96
C VAL A 124 2.65 -2.78 -3.87
N GLY A 125 3.55 -1.84 -4.16
CA GLY A 125 3.95 -0.82 -3.19
C GLY A 125 3.51 0.57 -3.62
N HIS A 126 3.04 1.40 -2.68
CA HIS A 126 2.79 2.83 -2.90
C HIS A 126 3.85 3.69 -2.22
N SER A 127 4.44 4.65 -2.95
CA SER A 127 5.35 5.64 -2.38
C SER A 127 6.50 5.00 -1.57
N LEU A 128 6.56 5.18 -0.25
CA LEU A 128 7.49 4.46 0.64
C LEU A 128 7.41 2.94 0.48
N GLY A 129 6.20 2.39 0.40
CA GLY A 129 5.97 0.98 0.18
C GLY A 129 6.56 0.49 -1.14
N ALA A 130 6.57 1.31 -2.20
CA ALA A 130 7.20 0.96 -3.47
C ALA A 130 8.74 0.90 -3.38
N ILE A 131 9.34 1.81 -2.62
CA ILE A 131 10.80 1.80 -2.34
C ILE A 131 11.16 0.57 -1.53
N LEU A 132 10.33 0.23 -0.54
CA LEU A 132 10.46 -1.01 0.20
C LEU A 132 10.28 -2.24 -0.68
N SER A 133 9.32 -2.26 -1.62
CA SER A 133 9.13 -3.37 -2.56
C SER A 133 10.37 -3.63 -3.42
N ALA A 134 10.99 -2.56 -3.97
CA ALA A 134 12.25 -2.68 -4.71
C ALA A 134 13.36 -3.26 -3.82
N ARG A 135 13.45 -2.81 -2.57
CA ARG A 135 14.43 -3.31 -1.61
C ARG A 135 14.21 -4.79 -1.25
N LEU A 136 12.95 -5.20 -1.09
CA LEU A 136 12.59 -6.60 -0.82
C LEU A 136 12.99 -7.50 -1.99
N ALA A 137 12.73 -7.09 -3.22
CA ALA A 137 13.12 -7.84 -4.41
C ALA A 137 14.65 -7.95 -4.57
N ALA A 138 15.40 -6.88 -4.26
CA ALA A 138 16.86 -6.92 -4.28
C ALA A 138 17.46 -7.81 -3.17
N LEU A 139 16.81 -7.87 -1.99
CA LEU A 139 17.29 -8.64 -0.83
C LEU A 139 16.89 -10.12 -0.86
N ALA A 140 15.72 -10.43 -1.40
CA ALA A 140 15.11 -11.76 -1.41
C ALA A 140 14.37 -11.98 -2.75
N PRO A 141 15.09 -12.04 -3.88
CA PRO A 141 14.49 -12.15 -5.21
C PRO A 141 13.60 -13.38 -5.36
N GLU A 142 13.87 -14.46 -4.63
CA GLU A 142 13.05 -15.67 -4.59
C GLU A 142 11.65 -15.46 -3.99
N ARG A 143 11.40 -14.33 -3.33
CA ARG A 143 10.11 -13.97 -2.73
C ARG A 143 9.23 -13.14 -3.65
N VAL A 144 9.76 -12.64 -4.76
CA VAL A 144 9.07 -11.67 -5.61
C VAL A 144 8.96 -12.24 -7.01
N THR A 145 7.73 -12.33 -7.53
CA THR A 145 7.47 -12.78 -8.90
C THR A 145 7.26 -11.61 -9.87
N GLY A 146 6.94 -10.44 -9.35
CA GLY A 146 6.75 -9.20 -10.09
C GLY A 146 6.57 -8.02 -9.14
N LEU A 147 6.75 -6.81 -9.67
CA LEU A 147 6.66 -5.58 -8.90
C LEU A 147 5.71 -4.58 -9.55
N VAL A 148 4.81 -4.01 -8.74
CA VAL A 148 3.99 -2.85 -9.10
C VAL A 148 4.37 -1.69 -8.21
N LEU A 149 4.94 -0.65 -8.80
CA LEU A 149 5.33 0.57 -8.12
C LEU A 149 4.28 1.64 -8.38
N VAL A 150 3.63 2.10 -7.32
CA VAL A 150 2.56 3.09 -7.40
C VAL A 150 3.08 4.45 -6.96
N ASP A 151 3.19 5.34 -7.95
CA ASP A 151 3.54 6.76 -7.84
C ASP A 151 4.75 7.07 -6.93
N MET A 152 5.88 6.45 -7.23
CA MET A 152 7.11 6.54 -6.44
C MET A 152 8.24 7.28 -7.19
N SER A 153 9.06 8.06 -6.47
CA SER A 153 10.34 8.56 -6.98
C SER A 153 11.53 7.81 -6.37
N PRO A 154 12.39 7.16 -7.18
CA PRO A 154 13.54 6.41 -6.68
C PRO A 154 14.60 7.27 -6.01
N ASP A 155 14.75 8.52 -6.46
CA ASP A 155 15.74 9.51 -6.00
C ASP A 155 15.06 10.66 -5.26
N PHE A 156 14.08 10.33 -4.40
CA PHE A 156 13.25 11.31 -3.70
C PHE A 156 14.12 12.34 -2.98
N ALA A 157 14.05 13.60 -3.43
CA ALA A 157 14.93 14.64 -2.91
C ALA A 157 14.81 14.77 -1.39
N GLN A 158 15.91 14.59 -0.65
CA GLN A 158 15.91 14.55 0.81
C GLN A 158 15.20 15.76 1.45
N ARG A 159 15.31 16.96 0.86
CA ARG A 159 14.60 18.15 1.37
C ARG A 159 13.07 18.02 1.33
N ALA A 160 12.53 17.31 0.35
CA ALA A 160 11.10 17.03 0.24
C ALA A 160 10.67 15.99 1.28
N VAL A 161 11.49 14.95 1.47
CA VAL A 161 11.35 13.97 2.56
C VAL A 161 11.26 14.66 3.90
N ASP A 162 12.26 15.49 4.22
CA ASP A 162 12.36 16.15 5.52
C ASP A 162 11.15 17.06 5.79
N ARG A 163 10.54 17.61 4.73
CA ARG A 163 9.34 18.44 4.85
C ARG A 163 8.11 17.60 5.19
N ILE A 164 7.92 16.48 4.50
CA ILE A 164 6.84 15.53 4.79
C ILE A 164 7.03 14.98 6.21
N ALA A 165 8.26 14.63 6.57
CA ALA A 165 8.61 14.13 7.87
C ALA A 165 8.23 15.11 8.99
N ARG A 166 8.69 16.37 8.89
CA ARG A 166 8.33 17.41 9.86
C ARG A 166 6.82 17.61 9.96
N ALA A 167 6.09 17.58 8.84
CA ALA A 167 4.65 17.73 8.86
C ALA A 167 3.97 16.62 9.67
N LEU A 168 4.39 15.36 9.48
CA LEU A 168 3.88 14.20 10.21
C LEU A 168 4.26 14.20 11.70
N GLU A 169 5.46 14.67 12.07
CA GLU A 169 5.85 14.83 13.48
C GLU A 169 5.08 15.96 14.17
N SER A 170 4.74 17.03 13.44
CA SER A 170 4.02 18.18 13.96
C SER A 170 2.50 18.00 14.02
N GLU A 171 2.00 16.80 13.72
CA GLU A 171 0.56 16.59 13.65
C GLU A 171 -0.05 16.52 15.05
N GLU A 172 -0.86 17.53 15.37
CA GLU A 172 -1.56 17.63 16.64
C GLU A 172 -2.77 16.68 16.70
N PRO A 173 -3.11 16.15 17.89
CA PRO A 173 -4.33 15.37 18.09
C PRO A 173 -5.58 16.11 17.60
N PHE A 174 -6.57 15.37 17.11
CA PHE A 174 -7.82 15.87 16.55
C PHE A 174 -8.96 15.73 17.56
N ALA A 175 -9.92 16.66 17.50
CA ALA A 175 -11.13 16.63 18.30
C ALA A 175 -12.16 15.62 17.77
N SER A 176 -12.18 15.36 16.46
CA SER A 176 -13.15 14.46 15.81
C SER A 176 -12.63 13.93 14.47
N LEU A 177 -13.31 12.92 13.92
CA LEU A 177 -13.04 12.43 12.56
C LEU A 177 -13.33 13.50 11.51
N ASP A 178 -14.33 14.36 11.74
CA ASP A 178 -14.65 15.47 10.84
C ASP A 178 -13.46 16.42 10.71
N GLU A 179 -12.78 16.74 11.82
CA GLU A 179 -11.57 17.58 11.78
C GLU A 179 -10.44 16.92 10.97
N VAL A 180 -10.29 15.59 11.04
CA VAL A 180 -9.29 14.85 10.23
C VAL A 180 -9.60 15.03 8.74
N VAL A 181 -10.86 14.86 8.35
CA VAL A 181 -11.33 14.99 6.96
C VAL A 181 -11.19 16.43 6.47
N GLU A 182 -11.61 17.41 7.25
CA GLU A 182 -11.49 18.84 6.91
C GLU A 182 -10.04 19.26 6.68
N ARG A 183 -9.12 18.81 7.55
CA ARG A 183 -7.69 19.08 7.38
C ARG A 183 -7.11 18.41 6.13
N ALA A 184 -7.53 17.18 5.81
CA ALA A 184 -7.11 16.49 4.59
C ALA A 184 -7.60 17.22 3.32
N ILE A 185 -8.86 17.66 3.30
CA ILE A 185 -9.44 18.47 2.21
C ILE A 185 -8.67 19.79 2.05
N ALA A 186 -8.42 20.50 3.15
CA ALA A 186 -7.66 21.76 3.14
C ALA A 186 -6.23 21.57 2.61
N ALA A 187 -5.59 20.45 2.94
CA ALA A 187 -4.28 20.07 2.43
C ALA A 187 -4.31 19.53 0.99
N ARG A 188 -5.50 19.31 0.39
CA ARG A 188 -5.70 18.68 -0.92
C ARG A 188 -5.08 17.29 -1.02
N VAL A 189 -5.20 16.53 0.06
CA VAL A 189 -4.71 15.15 0.19
C VAL A 189 -5.91 14.19 0.16
N GLY A 190 -5.74 13.02 -0.46
CA GLY A 190 -6.74 11.94 -0.49
C GLY A 190 -7.89 12.15 -1.49
N GLY A 191 -8.92 11.31 -1.38
CA GLY A 191 -10.03 11.22 -2.32
C GLY A 191 -11.22 12.13 -1.99
N ASP A 192 -12.42 11.62 -2.24
CA ASP A 192 -13.67 12.26 -1.83
C ASP A 192 -13.92 12.13 -0.31
N ASP A 193 -14.97 12.81 0.19
CA ASP A 193 -15.33 12.82 1.62
C ASP A 193 -15.52 11.40 2.19
N ALA A 194 -16.19 10.51 1.45
CA ALA A 194 -16.45 9.15 1.89
C ALA A 194 -15.13 8.36 2.06
N THR A 195 -14.22 8.50 1.09
CA THR A 195 -12.88 7.90 1.13
C THR A 195 -12.06 8.45 2.30
N LEU A 196 -12.02 9.77 2.44
CA LEU A 196 -11.29 10.43 3.53
C LEU A 196 -11.82 10.04 4.91
N ARG A 197 -13.14 9.92 5.05
CA ARG A 197 -13.76 9.50 6.31
C ARG A 197 -13.43 8.05 6.64
N ARG A 198 -13.40 7.16 5.64
CA ARG A 198 -12.92 5.77 5.80
C ARG A 198 -11.46 5.77 6.26
N GLU A 199 -10.58 6.44 5.52
CA GLU A 199 -9.16 6.55 5.86
C GLU A 199 -8.96 7.11 7.28
N ALA A 200 -9.73 8.13 7.68
CA ALA A 200 -9.67 8.71 9.02
C ALA A 200 -10.06 7.70 10.11
N ARG A 201 -11.09 6.87 9.90
CA ARG A 201 -11.49 5.82 10.87
C ARG A 201 -10.36 4.82 11.11
N HIS A 202 -9.71 4.36 10.04
CA HIS A 202 -8.66 3.34 10.17
C HIS A 202 -7.33 3.92 10.65
N SER A 203 -6.96 5.11 10.16
CA SER A 203 -5.65 5.73 10.47
C SER A 203 -5.60 6.45 11.82
N THR A 204 -6.72 6.57 12.53
CA THR A 204 -6.79 7.19 13.86
C THR A 204 -7.23 6.23 14.96
N ARG A 205 -6.89 6.59 16.20
CA ARG A 205 -7.34 5.93 17.43
C ARG A 205 -7.56 6.96 18.52
N VAL A 206 -8.35 6.61 19.53
CA VAL A 206 -8.50 7.44 20.73
C VAL A 206 -7.19 7.41 21.54
N GLY A 207 -6.65 8.59 21.80
CA GLY A 207 -5.47 8.85 22.62
C GLY A 207 -5.80 8.85 24.12
N ALA A 208 -4.76 8.99 24.95
CA ALA A 208 -4.90 8.93 26.41
C ALA A 208 -5.77 10.06 27.00
N ASP A 209 -5.86 11.18 26.29
CA ASP A 209 -6.66 12.37 26.64
C ASP A 209 -8.07 12.35 26.03
N GLY A 210 -8.46 11.26 25.36
CA GLY A 210 -9.75 11.13 24.68
C GLY A 210 -9.82 11.80 23.31
N ARG A 211 -8.77 12.49 22.85
CA ARG A 211 -8.67 13.05 21.49
C ARG A 211 -8.27 11.96 20.50
N LEU A 212 -8.55 12.16 19.22
CA LEU A 212 -8.07 11.26 18.18
C LEU A 212 -6.60 11.57 17.89
N VAL A 213 -5.78 10.52 17.78
CA VAL A 213 -4.38 10.60 17.35
C VAL A 213 -4.18 9.66 16.18
N ARG A 214 -3.16 9.91 15.36
CA ARG A 214 -2.77 8.94 14.34
C ARG A 214 -2.28 7.65 14.97
N ARG A 215 -2.47 6.56 14.22
CA ARG A 215 -1.91 5.27 14.56
C ARG A 215 -0.42 5.17 14.29
N HIS A 216 0.10 5.96 13.35
CA HIS A 216 1.52 5.96 13.02
C HIS A 216 2.37 6.63 14.11
N HIS A 217 3.63 6.20 14.22
CA HIS A 217 4.54 6.59 15.30
C HIS A 217 4.95 8.07 15.28
N PHE A 218 4.92 8.72 14.11
CA PHE A 218 5.62 9.99 13.88
C PHE A 218 5.33 11.15 14.85
N PRO A 219 4.06 11.45 15.24
CA PRO A 219 3.77 12.50 16.21
C PRO A 219 4.39 12.25 17.59
N HIS A 220 4.81 11.02 17.87
CA HIS A 220 5.38 10.60 19.16
C HIS A 220 6.91 10.57 19.16
N LEU A 221 7.56 10.85 18.02
CA LEU A 221 9.02 10.81 17.90
C LEU A 221 9.71 12.04 18.50
N GLY A 222 8.99 13.16 18.66
CA GLY A 222 9.55 14.37 19.29
C GLY A 222 10.77 14.93 18.55
N GLY A 223 10.75 14.94 17.21
CA GLY A 223 11.86 15.41 16.39
C GLY A 223 12.99 14.39 16.20
N ARG A 224 12.81 13.16 16.70
CA ARG A 224 13.75 12.05 16.50
C ARG A 224 13.53 11.31 15.19
N MET A 225 12.65 11.78 14.32
CA MET A 225 12.54 11.26 12.98
C MET A 225 13.73 11.73 12.13
N SER A 226 14.94 11.36 12.54
CA SER A 226 16.19 11.56 11.82
C SER A 226 16.28 10.67 10.57
N SER A 227 15.30 9.78 10.36
CA SER A 227 15.39 8.60 9.52
C SER A 227 14.04 8.11 8.96
N VAL A 228 13.11 9.00 8.58
CA VAL A 228 12.33 8.67 7.36
C VAL A 228 13.35 8.66 6.24
N GLY A 229 14.11 7.58 6.12
CA GLY A 229 15.18 7.35 5.18
C GLY A 229 16.13 8.54 4.94
N ARG A 230 17.41 8.22 4.89
CA ARG A 230 17.94 8.36 3.51
C ARG A 230 16.99 7.49 2.70
N PHE A 231 16.02 8.08 2.01
CA PHE A 231 15.35 7.36 0.94
C PHE A 231 16.52 7.02 0.05
N ALA A 232 17.02 5.80 0.25
CA ALA A 232 18.18 5.34 -0.45
C ALA A 232 17.77 5.48 -1.91
N ASP A 233 18.71 5.97 -2.70
CA ASP A 233 18.54 5.91 -4.14
C ASP A 233 18.08 4.49 -4.47
N ALA A 234 16.83 4.35 -4.92
CA ALA A 234 16.24 3.05 -5.19
C ALA A 234 16.64 2.56 -6.58
N TRP A 235 17.27 3.41 -7.40
CA TRP A 235 17.71 3.02 -8.73
C TRP A 235 18.62 1.80 -8.76
N PRO A 236 19.64 1.65 -7.88
CA PRO A 236 20.48 0.45 -7.86
C PRO A 236 19.69 -0.83 -7.58
N ASP A 237 18.67 -0.78 -6.71
CA ASP A 237 17.80 -1.93 -6.46
C ASP A 237 16.90 -2.21 -7.68
N LEU A 238 16.38 -1.16 -8.35
CA LEU A 238 15.52 -1.28 -9.53
C LEU A 238 16.24 -1.81 -10.77
N GLU A 239 17.49 -1.39 -11.00
CA GLU A 239 18.30 -1.78 -12.17
C GLU A 239 18.82 -3.22 -12.09
N GLN A 240 18.69 -3.86 -10.93
CA GLN A 240 19.09 -5.26 -10.68
C GLN A 240 17.89 -6.22 -10.67
N LEU A 241 16.68 -5.73 -10.96
CA LEU A 241 15.48 -6.57 -10.96
C LEU A 241 15.46 -7.52 -12.15
N ASP A 242 15.35 -8.82 -11.86
CA ASP A 242 15.13 -9.88 -12.86
C ASP A 242 13.64 -10.23 -13.04
N VAL A 243 12.75 -9.46 -12.43
CA VAL A 243 11.30 -9.70 -12.43
C VAL A 243 10.57 -8.62 -13.25
N PRO A 244 9.40 -8.95 -13.83
CA PRO A 244 8.58 -7.96 -14.50
C PRO A 244 8.25 -6.76 -13.59
N LEU A 245 8.29 -5.55 -14.17
CA LEU A 245 7.99 -4.30 -13.48
C LEU A 245 6.83 -3.53 -14.16
N LEU A 246 5.85 -3.14 -13.35
CA LEU A 246 4.82 -2.15 -13.69
C LEU A 246 4.99 -0.88 -12.84
N LEU A 247 5.15 0.26 -13.49
CA LEU A 247 5.04 1.57 -12.86
C LEU A 247 3.65 2.15 -13.15
N VAL A 248 2.84 2.37 -12.11
CA VAL A 248 1.58 3.11 -12.22
C VAL A 248 1.76 4.49 -11.60
N ARG A 249 1.63 5.55 -12.39
CA ARG A 249 1.77 6.93 -11.92
C ARG A 249 0.48 7.72 -12.02
N GLY A 250 0.32 8.69 -11.13
CA GLY A 250 -0.68 9.74 -11.29
C GLY A 250 -0.24 10.74 -12.37
N ASP A 251 -1.18 11.26 -13.14
CA ASP A 251 -0.94 12.39 -14.06
C ASP A 251 -0.46 13.64 -13.33
N ARG A 252 -0.90 13.80 -12.07
CA ARG A 252 -0.54 14.88 -11.14
C ARG A 252 0.15 14.34 -9.87
N GLY A 253 0.75 13.16 -9.98
CA GLY A 253 1.51 12.50 -8.92
C GLY A 253 2.95 12.98 -8.79
N TYR A 254 3.77 12.20 -8.07
CA TYR A 254 5.18 12.48 -7.84
C TYR A 254 6.08 12.11 -9.02
N VAL A 255 5.63 11.19 -9.88
CA VAL A 255 6.39 10.84 -11.09
C VAL A 255 6.21 11.94 -12.14
N SER A 256 7.13 12.90 -12.15
CA SER A 256 7.17 13.98 -13.15
C SER A 256 7.42 13.44 -14.57
N PRO A 257 7.12 14.21 -15.64
CA PRO A 257 7.46 13.81 -17.01
C PRO A 257 8.96 13.48 -17.20
N LYS A 258 9.85 14.23 -16.54
CA LYS A 258 11.30 13.95 -16.56
C LYS A 258 11.62 12.61 -15.91
N LEU A 259 10.98 12.30 -14.78
CA LEU A 259 11.21 11.04 -14.09
C LEU A 259 10.61 9.86 -14.86
N HIS A 260 9.45 10.04 -15.47
CA HIS A 260 8.86 9.06 -16.39
C HIS A 260 9.84 8.71 -17.52
N GLN A 261 10.48 9.71 -18.14
CA GLN A 261 11.49 9.49 -19.16
C GLN A 261 12.69 8.71 -18.60
N ALA A 262 13.18 9.06 -17.40
CA ALA A 262 14.27 8.33 -16.76
C ALA A 262 13.92 6.85 -16.50
N PHE A 263 12.68 6.55 -16.08
CA PHE A 263 12.22 5.15 -15.96
C PHE A 263 12.26 4.43 -17.31
N ALA A 264 11.74 5.05 -18.37
CA ALA A 264 11.74 4.45 -19.71
C ALA A 264 13.16 4.23 -20.28
N GLU A 265 14.11 5.11 -19.94
CA GLU A 265 15.51 5.00 -20.39
C GLU A 265 16.29 3.94 -19.60
N ARG A 266 16.09 3.86 -18.28
CA ARG A 266 16.89 2.99 -17.39
C ARG A 266 16.31 1.59 -17.25
N LEU A 267 14.99 1.44 -17.36
CA LEU A 267 14.26 0.18 -17.21
C LEU A 267 13.40 -0.04 -18.47
N PRO A 268 14.01 -0.32 -19.63
CA PRO A 268 13.31 -0.37 -20.92
C PRO A 268 12.24 -1.49 -21.00
N ASP A 269 12.36 -2.53 -20.18
CA ASP A 269 11.40 -3.63 -20.10
C ASP A 269 10.23 -3.36 -19.14
N ALA A 270 10.26 -2.23 -18.41
CA ALA A 270 9.18 -1.85 -17.50
C ALA A 270 7.96 -1.35 -18.26
N THR A 271 6.77 -1.81 -17.86
CA THR A 271 5.51 -1.23 -18.32
C THR A 271 5.22 0.03 -17.52
N ILE A 272 4.86 1.13 -18.18
CA ILE A 272 4.48 2.38 -17.49
C ILE A 272 3.04 2.77 -17.86
N VAL A 273 2.18 2.88 -16.85
CA VAL A 273 0.78 3.28 -16.97
C VAL A 273 0.57 4.61 -16.25
N THR A 274 -0.15 5.54 -16.89
CA THR A 274 -0.56 6.80 -16.27
C THR A 274 -2.07 6.79 -16.05
N VAL A 275 -2.50 7.14 -14.85
CA VAL A 275 -3.92 7.27 -14.49
C VAL A 275 -4.24 8.69 -14.05
N GLU A 276 -5.50 9.10 -14.21
CA GLU A 276 -5.96 10.40 -13.71
C GLU A 276 -6.01 10.37 -12.18
N SER A 277 -5.00 10.96 -11.53
CA SER A 277 -4.84 10.93 -10.08
C SER A 277 -3.70 11.83 -9.61
N ARG A 278 -3.71 12.22 -8.33
CA ARG A 278 -2.53 12.78 -7.66
C ARG A 278 -1.69 11.63 -7.11
N HIS A 279 -1.03 11.86 -5.97
CA HIS A 279 -0.10 10.89 -5.39
C HIS A 279 -0.78 9.65 -4.82
N ALA A 280 -1.97 9.79 -4.22
CA ALA A 280 -2.68 8.69 -3.57
C ALA A 280 -3.49 7.87 -4.58
N VAL A 281 -2.82 7.30 -5.59
CA VAL A 281 -3.45 6.53 -6.68
C VAL A 281 -4.34 5.41 -6.16
N GLN A 282 -3.91 4.70 -5.12
CA GLN A 282 -4.64 3.59 -4.51
C GLN A 282 -5.96 3.99 -3.84
N THR A 283 -6.17 5.27 -3.51
CA THR A 283 -7.45 5.73 -2.94
C THR A 283 -8.19 6.73 -3.83
N GLN A 284 -7.51 7.41 -4.76
CA GLN A 284 -8.13 8.33 -5.72
C GLN A 284 -8.51 7.66 -7.04
N ALA A 285 -7.77 6.64 -7.47
CA ALA A 285 -8.02 5.88 -8.69
C ALA A 285 -7.87 4.35 -8.46
N PRO A 286 -8.54 3.77 -7.44
CA PRO A 286 -8.38 2.36 -7.09
C PRO A 286 -8.80 1.40 -8.21
N LEU A 287 -9.85 1.72 -8.97
CA LEU A 287 -10.34 0.86 -10.07
C LEU A 287 -9.41 0.91 -11.29
N PRO A 288 -8.94 2.09 -11.76
CA PRO A 288 -7.87 2.15 -12.75
C PRO A 288 -6.60 1.41 -12.33
N LEU A 289 -6.18 1.54 -11.06
CA LEU A 289 -5.03 0.82 -10.52
C LEU A 289 -5.25 -0.71 -10.56
N ALA A 290 -6.38 -1.18 -10.07
CA ALA A 290 -6.72 -2.60 -10.06
C ALA A 290 -6.76 -3.20 -11.48
N ARG A 291 -7.32 -2.46 -12.45
CA ARG A 291 -7.31 -2.85 -13.86
C ARG A 291 -5.89 -2.99 -14.40
N ALA A 292 -5.04 -1.98 -14.18
CA ALA A 292 -3.65 -2.01 -14.64
C ALA A 292 -2.88 -3.21 -14.05
N ILE A 293 -3.08 -3.50 -12.75
CA ILE A 293 -2.48 -4.66 -12.09
C ILE A 293 -2.95 -5.96 -12.76
N ARG A 294 -4.26 -6.14 -12.97
CA ARG A 294 -4.82 -7.37 -13.56
C ARG A 294 -4.35 -7.61 -15.00
N GLU A 295 -4.43 -6.59 -15.85
CA GLU A 295 -4.05 -6.68 -17.26
C GLU A 295 -2.56 -6.99 -17.43
N TRP A 296 -1.72 -6.29 -16.66
CA TRP A 296 -0.28 -6.50 -16.68
C TRP A 296 0.13 -7.85 -16.10
N ALA A 297 -0.45 -8.25 -14.95
CA ALA A 297 -0.14 -9.53 -14.33
C ALA A 297 -0.60 -10.72 -15.18
N SER A 298 -1.70 -10.59 -15.92
CA SER A 298 -2.17 -11.59 -16.90
C SER A 298 -1.15 -11.78 -18.02
N THR A 299 -0.67 -10.68 -18.61
CA THR A 299 0.35 -10.71 -19.69
C THR A 299 1.63 -11.44 -19.27
N HIS A 300 1.97 -11.39 -17.98
CA HIS A 300 3.18 -12.01 -17.42
C HIS A 300 2.90 -13.34 -16.68
N ALA A 301 1.67 -13.86 -16.72
CA ALA A 301 1.24 -15.07 -16.01
C ALA A 301 1.59 -15.07 -14.50
N LEU A 302 1.48 -13.91 -13.84
CA LEU A 302 1.86 -13.73 -12.44
C LEU A 302 0.75 -14.08 -11.44
N LEU A 303 -0.50 -14.14 -11.91
CA LEU A 303 -1.68 -14.46 -11.12
C LEU A 303 -2.47 -15.59 -11.79
N ASP A 304 -2.98 -16.52 -11.00
CA ASP A 304 -3.74 -17.65 -11.51
C ASP A 304 -5.12 -17.21 -12.03
N GLY A 305 -5.40 -17.51 -13.30
CA GLY A 305 -6.78 -17.57 -13.84
C GLY A 305 -7.58 -16.27 -13.77
N VAL A 306 -7.13 -15.20 -14.43
CA VAL A 306 -8.05 -14.13 -14.84
C VAL A 306 -8.92 -14.69 -15.97
N GLU A 307 -10.05 -15.33 -15.64
CA GLU A 307 -11.06 -15.62 -16.67
C GLU A 307 -11.44 -14.28 -17.33
N GLU A 308 -11.28 -14.20 -18.65
CA GLU A 308 -11.85 -13.12 -19.45
C GLU A 308 -13.37 -13.08 -19.17
N PRO A 309 -13.97 -11.90 -18.97
CA PRO A 309 -15.43 -11.82 -18.94
C PRO A 309 -15.95 -12.40 -20.26
N PRO A 310 -16.99 -13.26 -20.24
CA PRO A 310 -17.49 -13.90 -21.45
C PRO A 310 -17.81 -12.82 -22.48
N ALA A 311 -17.22 -12.96 -23.66
CA ALA A 311 -17.50 -12.08 -24.79
C ALA A 311 -19.02 -12.01 -24.95
N THR A 312 -19.58 -10.80 -24.89
CA THR A 312 -20.99 -10.58 -25.20
C THR A 312 -21.19 -11.02 -26.63
N SER A 313 -21.74 -12.21 -26.82
CA SER A 313 -22.26 -12.67 -28.09
C SER A 313 -23.36 -11.70 -28.48
N SER A 314 -23.04 -10.82 -29.44
CA SER A 314 -24.05 -10.05 -30.16
C SER A 314 -24.92 -11.05 -30.90
N GLU A 315 -26.10 -11.34 -30.36
CA GLU A 315 -27.15 -12.00 -31.11
C GLU A 315 -27.57 -11.08 -32.26
N THR A 316 -27.52 -11.66 -33.45
CA THR A 316 -28.04 -11.18 -34.73
C THR A 316 -29.55 -11.04 -34.73
#